data_AF-A0A2G5H7B8-F1
#
_entry.id   AF-A0A2G5H7B8-F1
#
_cell.length_a   1.000
_cell.length_b   1.000
_cell.length_c   1.000
_cell.angle_alpha   90.00
_cell.angle_beta   90.00
_cell.angle_gamma   90.00
#
_symmetry.space_group_name_H-M   'P 1'
#
loop_
_entity.id
_entity.type
_entity.pdbx_description
1 polymer ?
#
loop_
_entity_poly.entity_id
_entity_poly.type
_entity_poly.pdbx_seq_one_letter_code
_entity_poly.pdbx_strand_id
1 'polypeptide(L)'
;MDDYRPSSSTSHQNPEELLSPLEQEVLDEYARLVGNLDDLANVLNDLAAKPSAEILDSLRGLERKTTTVFTLLKASVYSIVLQQEIRDAAEDEDFGDAGSVGMGVGR
;
A
#
# COMPACT_ATOMS: atom_id res chain seq x y z
N MET A 1 -45.09 -82.35 4.38
CA MET A 1 -45.37 -81.14 5.18
C MET A 1 -44.05 -80.54 5.64
N ASP A 2 -43.35 -80.01 4.65
CA ASP A 2 -42.61 -78.74 4.58
C ASP A 2 -41.95 -78.18 5.85
N ASP A 3 -40.62 -78.11 5.77
CA ASP A 3 -39.71 -77.29 6.55
C ASP A 3 -40.10 -75.80 6.49
N TYR A 4 -40.30 -75.17 7.65
CA TYR A 4 -40.42 -73.71 7.75
C TYR A 4 -39.30 -73.17 8.64
N ARG A 5 -38.23 -72.69 8.01
CA ARG A 5 -37.19 -71.87 8.62
C ARG A 5 -37.20 -70.50 7.94
N PRO A 6 -37.73 -69.44 8.56
CA PRO A 6 -37.54 -68.10 8.03
C PRO A 6 -36.16 -67.61 8.47
N SER A 7 -35.26 -67.49 7.50
CA SER A 7 -33.94 -66.87 7.65
C SER A 7 -34.11 -65.41 8.08
N SER A 8 -33.86 -65.14 9.36
CA SER A 8 -33.72 -63.79 9.90
C SER A 8 -32.31 -63.26 9.66
N SER A 9 -32.15 -62.44 8.61
CA SER A 9 -31.27 -61.27 8.56
C SER A 9 -31.16 -60.79 7.11
N THR A 10 -32.22 -60.17 6.61
CA THR A 10 -32.08 -59.20 5.53
C THR A 10 -31.25 -58.06 6.10
N SER A 11 -29.95 -58.12 5.84
CA SER A 11 -29.06 -56.96 5.94
C SER A 11 -29.72 -55.82 5.17
N HIS A 12 -30.14 -54.78 5.90
CA HIS A 12 -30.50 -53.49 5.34
C HIS A 12 -29.27 -52.93 4.62
N GLN A 13 -29.07 -53.34 3.36
CA GLN A 13 -28.22 -52.58 2.45
C GLN A 13 -29.05 -51.38 2.02
N ASN A 14 -28.76 -50.26 2.66
CA ASN A 14 -29.38 -48.99 2.35
C ASN A 14 -28.94 -48.60 0.92
N PRO A 15 -29.86 -48.48 -0.06
CA PRO A 15 -29.48 -48.13 -1.43
C PRO A 15 -28.89 -46.72 -1.54
N GLU A 16 -29.01 -45.91 -0.49
CA GLU A 16 -28.38 -44.59 -0.38
C GLU A 16 -26.85 -44.64 -0.27
N GLU A 17 -26.24 -45.81 -0.05
CA GLU A 17 -24.77 -45.95 0.05
C GLU A 17 -24.07 -46.29 -1.27
N LEU A 18 -24.80 -46.51 -2.35
CA LEU A 18 -24.22 -46.75 -3.68
C LEU A 18 -24.36 -45.50 -4.53
N LEU A 19 -23.56 -44.48 -4.21
CA LEU A 19 -23.37 -43.32 -5.07
C LEU A 19 -23.03 -43.80 -6.49
N SER A 20 -23.69 -43.23 -7.50
CA SER A 20 -23.32 -43.53 -8.88
C SER A 20 -21.88 -43.08 -9.13
N PRO A 21 -21.14 -43.72 -10.07
CA PRO A 21 -19.74 -43.37 -10.33
C PRO A 21 -19.51 -41.88 -10.60
N LEU A 22 -20.46 -41.22 -11.26
CA LEU A 22 -20.41 -39.80 -11.56
C LEU A 22 -20.62 -38.93 -10.30
N GLU A 23 -21.53 -39.32 -9.40
CA GLU A 23 -21.78 -38.57 -8.17
C GLU A 23 -20.56 -38.60 -7.25
N GLN A 24 -19.88 -39.74 -7.15
CA GLN A 24 -18.63 -39.84 -6.38
C GLN A 24 -17.52 -38.97 -6.98
N GLU A 25 -17.34 -38.99 -8.30
CA GLU A 25 -16.34 -38.16 -9.00
C GLU A 25 -16.60 -36.66 -8.78
N VAL A 26 -17.87 -36.25 -8.85
CA VAL A 26 -18.25 -34.85 -8.60
C VAL A 26 -17.99 -34.45 -7.15
N LEU A 27 -18.32 -35.31 -6.18
CA LEU A 27 -18.05 -35.05 -4.76
C LEU A 27 -16.54 -34.95 -4.46
N ASP A 28 -15.74 -35.81 -5.08
CA ASP A 28 -14.28 -35.78 -4.93
C ASP A 28 -13.70 -34.48 -5.51
N GLU A 29 -14.19 -33.99 -6.64
CA GLU A 29 -13.79 -32.71 -7.21
C GLU A 29 -14.27 -31.51 -6.38
N TYR A 30 -15.48 -31.55 -5.81
CA TYR A 30 -15.92 -30.51 -4.86
C TYR A 30 -15.07 -30.50 -3.58
N ALA A 31 -14.72 -31.65 -3.04
CA ALA A 31 -13.85 -31.75 -1.88
C ALA A 31 -12.46 -31.17 -2.17
N ARG A 32 -11.92 -31.46 -3.36
CA ARG A 32 -10.66 -30.87 -3.84
C ARG A 32 -10.77 -29.37 -4.05
N LEU A 33 -11.87 -28.90 -4.64
CA LEU A 33 -12.10 -27.47 -4.86
C LEU A 33 -12.19 -26.69 -3.56
N VAL A 34 -12.89 -27.24 -2.55
CA VAL A 34 -12.95 -26.65 -1.21
C VAL A 34 -11.56 -26.60 -0.58
N GLY A 35 -10.79 -27.69 -0.66
CA GLY A 35 -9.40 -27.68 -0.18
C GLY A 35 -8.53 -26.62 -0.86
N ASN A 36 -8.65 -26.50 -2.19
CA ASN A 36 -7.94 -25.46 -2.94
C ASN A 36 -8.39 -24.04 -2.56
N LEU A 37 -9.68 -23.84 -2.26
CA LEU A 37 -10.22 -22.56 -1.82
C LEU A 37 -9.75 -22.21 -0.41
N ASP A 38 -9.67 -23.17 0.51
CA ASP A 38 -9.13 -22.98 1.84
C ASP A 38 -7.64 -22.63 1.78
N ASP A 39 -6.86 -23.33 0.94
CA ASP A 39 -5.46 -23.02 0.71
C ASP A 39 -5.27 -21.62 0.13
N LEU A 40 -6.08 -21.25 -0.86
CA LEU A 40 -6.06 -19.92 -1.45
C LEU A 40 -6.44 -18.84 -0.43
N ALA A 41 -7.47 -19.08 0.38
CA ALA A 41 -7.89 -18.16 1.44
C ALA A 41 -6.80 -17.99 2.50
N ASN A 42 -6.10 -19.07 2.87
CA ASN A 42 -4.98 -19.03 3.79
C ASN A 42 -3.81 -18.22 3.23
N VAL A 43 -3.44 -18.42 1.96
CA VAL A 43 -2.38 -17.66 1.30
C VAL A 43 -2.76 -16.18 1.18
N LEU A 44 -4.01 -15.88 0.81
CA LEU A 44 -4.49 -14.50 0.74
C LEU A 44 -4.50 -13.83 2.12
N ASN A 45 -4.93 -14.54 3.17
CA ASN A 45 -4.88 -14.04 4.53
C ASN A 45 -3.45 -13.81 5.00
N ASP A 46 -2.51 -14.71 4.70
CA ASP A 46 -1.10 -14.52 5.04
C ASP A 46 -0.49 -13.32 4.30
N LEU A 47 -0.81 -13.16 3.01
CA LEU A 47 -0.37 -12.01 2.21
C LEU A 47 -1.01 -10.69 2.68
N ALA A 48 -2.29 -10.71 3.03
CA ALA A 48 -3.03 -9.56 3.53
C ALA A 48 -2.71 -9.20 5.00
N ALA A 49 -2.24 -10.18 5.79
CA ALA A 49 -1.73 -9.99 7.16
C ALA A 49 -0.25 -9.62 7.17
N LYS A 50 0.49 -9.94 6.09
CA LYS A 50 1.85 -9.47 5.82
C LYS A 50 1.93 -8.37 4.75
N PRO A 51 1.13 -7.29 4.80
CA PRO A 51 1.43 -6.16 3.96
C PRO A 51 2.55 -5.39 4.65
N SER A 52 3.69 -5.30 3.96
CA SER A 52 4.44 -4.06 3.82
C SER A 52 4.83 -3.31 5.11
N ALA A 53 4.83 -3.87 6.32
CA ALA A 53 5.24 -3.13 7.52
C ALA A 53 6.67 -2.58 7.35
N GLU A 54 7.55 -3.41 6.81
CA GLU A 54 8.91 -3.02 6.42
C GLU A 54 8.92 -1.97 5.29
N ILE A 55 8.06 -2.11 4.28
CA ILE A 55 7.96 -1.15 3.16
C ILE A 55 7.35 0.18 3.63
N LEU A 56 6.36 0.17 4.51
CA LEU A 56 5.72 1.33 5.10
C LEU A 56 6.67 2.04 6.07
N ASP A 57 7.44 1.30 6.86
CA ASP A 57 8.49 1.87 7.71
C ASP A 57 9.62 2.46 6.90
N SER A 58 10.03 1.80 5.80
CA SER A 58 11.02 2.37 4.89
C SER A 58 10.50 3.61 4.15
N LEU A 59 9.23 3.63 3.73
CA LEU A 59 8.57 4.80 3.13
C LEU A 59 8.43 5.95 4.13
N ARG A 60 8.03 5.69 5.38
CA ARG A 60 8.02 6.69 6.46
C ARG A 60 9.42 7.22 6.75
N GLY A 61 10.42 6.33 6.77
CA GLY A 61 11.82 6.71 6.91
C GLY A 61 12.29 7.59 5.76
N LEU A 62 11.87 7.29 4.53
CA LEU A 62 12.18 8.06 3.34
C LEU A 62 11.52 9.45 3.39
N GLU A 63 10.23 9.52 3.74
CA GLU A 63 9.47 10.77 3.90
C GLU A 63 10.17 11.72 4.87
N ARG A 64 10.54 11.26 6.06
CA ARG A 64 11.23 12.10 7.05
C ARG A 64 12.54 12.69 6.52
N LYS A 65 13.32 11.87 5.81
CA LYS A 65 14.60 12.29 5.23
C LYS A 65 14.39 13.32 4.12
N THR A 66 13.46 13.08 3.20
CA THR A 66 13.19 13.99 2.08
C THR A 66 12.55 15.30 2.55
N THR A 67 11.65 15.27 3.54
CA THR A 67 11.11 16.49 4.17
C THR A 67 12.22 17.33 4.81
N THR A 68 13.19 16.70 5.46
CA THR A 68 14.35 17.40 6.04
C THR A 68 15.18 18.06 4.94
N VAL A 69 15.52 17.32 3.89
CA VAL A 69 16.28 17.85 2.74
C VAL A 69 15.51 18.98 2.06
N PHE A 70 14.21 18.82 1.82
CA PHE A 70 13.35 19.84 1.21
C PHE A 70 13.27 21.11 2.05
N THR A 71 13.16 20.98 3.37
CA THR A 71 13.13 22.13 4.28
C THR A 71 14.45 22.88 4.26
N LEU A 72 15.58 22.16 4.33
CA LEU A 72 16.91 22.76 4.24
C LEU A 72 17.14 23.44 2.88
N LEU A 73 16.70 22.81 1.80
CA LEU A 73 16.78 23.39 0.46
C LEU A 73 15.94 24.67 0.39
N LYS A 74 14.70 24.65 0.88
CA LYS A 74 13.81 25.82 0.88
C LYS A 74 14.39 26.98 1.70
N ALA A 75 14.94 26.68 2.88
CA ALA A 75 15.60 27.68 3.73
C ALA A 75 16.84 28.26 3.04
N SER A 76 17.66 27.41 2.40
CA SER A 76 18.85 27.83 1.66
C SER A 76 18.49 28.75 0.49
N VAL A 77 17.53 28.34 -0.35
CA VAL A 77 17.07 29.14 -1.49
C VAL A 77 16.47 30.46 -1.03
N TYR A 78 15.61 30.45 -0.01
CA TYR A 78 15.01 31.67 0.52
C TYR A 78 16.07 32.65 1.05
N SER A 79 17.06 32.15 1.80
CA SER A 79 18.17 32.96 2.29
C SER A 79 18.96 33.61 1.16
N ILE A 80 19.26 32.87 0.09
CA ILE A 80 20.00 33.38 -1.07
C ILE A 80 19.20 34.46 -1.81
N VAL A 81 17.92 34.19 -2.09
CA VAL A 81 17.06 35.16 -2.79
C VAL A 81 16.90 36.44 -1.97
N LEU A 82 16.67 36.31 -0.67
CA LEU A 82 16.54 37.47 0.22
C LEU A 82 17.83 38.29 0.29
N GLN A 83 19.00 37.63 0.35
CA GLN A 83 20.29 38.34 0.34
C GLN A 83 20.53 39.08 -0.97
N GLN A 84 20.07 38.54 -2.10
CA GLN A 84 20.14 39.22 -3.41
C GLN A 84 19.22 40.45 -3.42
N GLU A 85 17.96 40.31 -3.02
CA GLU A 85 17.01 41.44 -2.95
C GLU A 85 17.54 42.58 -2.06
N ILE A 86 18.14 42.25 -0.91
CA ILE A 86 18.75 43.26 -0.01
C ILE A 86 19.95 43.94 -0.67
N ARG A 87 20.82 43.18 -1.34
CA ARG A 87 22.00 43.76 -2.01
C ARG A 87 21.59 44.66 -3.16
N ASP A 88 20.67 44.19 -4.00
CA ASP A 88 20.20 44.94 -5.16
C ASP A 88 19.51 46.24 -4.71
N ALA A 89 18.71 46.20 -3.63
CA ALA A 89 18.12 47.40 -3.03
C ALA A 89 19.17 48.36 -2.41
N ALA A 90 20.26 47.85 -1.84
CA ALA A 90 21.34 48.67 -1.29
C ALA A 90 22.19 49.33 -2.40
N GLU A 91 22.36 48.67 -3.55
CA GLU A 91 23.01 49.24 -4.73
C GLU A 91 22.19 50.40 -5.32
N ASP A 92 20.86 50.30 -5.32
CA ASP A 92 19.97 51.38 -5.79
C ASP A 92 19.98 52.64 -4.89
N GLU A 93 20.23 52.49 -3.59
CA GLU A 93 20.32 53.62 -2.63
C GLU A 93 21.65 54.41 -2.76
N ASP A 94 22.76 53.75 -3.14
CA ASP A 94 24.09 54.39 -3.28
C ASP A 94 24.20 55.28 -4.55
N PHE A 95 23.37 55.02 -5.57
CA PHE A 95 23.28 55.88 -6.77
C PHE A 95 22.34 57.09 -6.60
N GLY A 96 21.60 57.19 -5.49
CA GLY A 96 20.60 58.24 -5.23
C GLY A 96 21.13 59.55 -4.63
N ASP A 97 22.30 59.55 -3.98
CA ASP A 97 22.79 60.72 -3.21
C ASP A 97 23.80 61.61 -3.99
N ALA A 98 24.37 61.13 -5.10
CA ALA A 98 25.37 61.89 -5.87
C ALA A 98 24.79 62.94 -6.84
N GLY A 99 23.48 63.22 -6.81
CA GLY A 99 22.79 64.09 -7.76
C GLY A 99 22.35 65.47 -7.27
N SER A 100 22.51 65.81 -5.98
CA SER A 100 21.86 67.02 -5.40
C SER A 100 22.79 68.21 -5.09
N VAL A 101 24.12 68.08 -5.26
CA VAL A 101 25.07 69.18 -4.97
C VAL A 101 25.54 69.84 -6.26
N GLY A 102 24.78 70.81 -6.77
CA GLY A 102 25.35 71.70 -7.79
C GLY A 102 24.40 72.50 -8.67
N MET A 103 23.45 73.25 -8.11
CA MET A 103 23.01 74.47 -8.81
C MET A 103 22.34 75.46 -7.86
N GLY A 104 23.11 76.41 -7.37
CA GLY A 104 22.60 77.47 -6.51
C GLY A 104 23.58 78.62 -6.33
N VAL A 105 23.29 79.72 -7.03
CA VAL A 105 23.65 81.11 -6.71
C VAL A 105 25.00 81.63 -7.21
N GLY A 106 24.95 82.36 -8.33
CA GLY A 106 25.92 83.38 -8.74
C GLY A 106 25.16 84.52 -9.43
N ARG A 107 25.31 85.73 -8.90
CA ARG A 107 24.64 86.99 -9.24
C ARG A 107 24.81 87.43 -10.69
#